data_AF-A0A5C8NMT6-F1
#
_entry.id   AF-A0A5C8NMT6-F1
#
_cell.length_a   1.000
_cell.length_b   1.000
_cell.length_c   1.000
_cell.angle_alpha   90.00
_cell.angle_beta   90.00
_cell.angle_gamma   90.00
#
_symmetry.space_group_name_H-M   'P 1'
#
loop_
_entity.id
_entity.type
_entity.pdbx_description
1 polymer ?
#
loop_
_entity_poly.entity_id
_entity_poly.type
_entity_poly.pdbx_seq_one_letter_code
_entity_poly.pdbx_strand_id
1 'polypeptide(L)'
;MTSRLARRLAAPAVLVVATVALSGCGAGNEVQTNQQYQAAVGANLRTGQVQLFNALAVDNGDGTATVSTVIVNKTDQDQKLGSAKATTLKGTTVPVESATATVPANGTFNTGTEATVVLRSKDVKAGGYVELTLSFDGAGDVRIEAPVVARTDMYANVAQKPPATEDSEDSEDADS
;
A
#
# COMPACT_ATOMS: atom_id res chain seq x y z
N MET A 1 69.73 -10.52 -8.70
CA MET A 1 68.70 -10.80 -9.73
C MET A 1 67.26 -10.85 -9.18
N THR A 2 66.98 -10.24 -8.02
CA THR A 2 65.65 -10.29 -7.35
C THR A 2 64.76 -9.06 -7.61
N SER A 3 65.31 -7.93 -8.05
CA SER A 3 64.53 -6.69 -8.23
C SER A 3 63.75 -6.59 -9.54
N ARG A 4 64.13 -7.37 -10.58
CA ARG A 4 63.46 -7.31 -11.89
C ARG A 4 62.17 -8.13 -11.93
N LEU A 5 62.06 -9.22 -11.16
CA LEU A 5 60.82 -9.99 -11.04
C LEU A 5 59.77 -9.26 -10.20
N ALA A 6 60.17 -8.66 -9.07
CA ALA A 6 59.27 -7.86 -8.23
C ALA A 6 58.66 -6.68 -8.99
N ARG A 7 59.45 -6.02 -9.86
CA ARG A 7 58.97 -4.92 -10.70
C ARG A 7 58.07 -5.37 -11.85
N ARG A 8 58.26 -6.58 -12.38
CA ARG A 8 57.42 -7.16 -13.46
C ARG A 8 56.05 -7.65 -12.97
N LEU A 9 55.95 -8.04 -11.69
CA LEU A 9 54.70 -8.49 -11.08
C LEU A 9 53.88 -7.37 -10.42
N ALA A 10 54.49 -6.20 -10.16
CA ALA A 10 53.79 -5.06 -9.56
C ALA A 10 52.73 -4.44 -10.50
N ALA A 11 53.01 -4.33 -11.80
CA ALA A 11 52.09 -3.73 -12.77
C ALA A 11 50.75 -4.48 -12.92
N PRO A 12 50.71 -5.82 -13.10
CA PRO A 12 49.44 -6.55 -13.18
C PRO A 12 48.67 -6.55 -11.85
N ALA A 13 49.37 -6.57 -10.70
CA ALA A 13 48.73 -6.51 -9.40
C ALA A 13 47.99 -5.18 -9.15
N VAL A 14 48.59 -4.05 -9.55
CA VAL A 14 47.95 -2.73 -9.45
C VAL A 14 46.71 -2.63 -10.35
N LEU A 15 46.76 -3.20 -11.56
CA LEU A 15 45.61 -3.24 -12.46
C LEU A 15 44.43 -4.04 -11.87
N VAL A 16 44.70 -5.21 -11.29
CA VAL A 16 43.65 -6.03 -10.66
C VAL A 16 43.02 -5.29 -9.48
N VAL A 17 43.83 -4.70 -8.59
CA VAL A 17 43.33 -3.93 -7.45
C VAL A 17 42.53 -2.70 -7.91
N ALA A 18 42.98 -2.02 -8.97
CA ALA A 18 42.25 -0.89 -9.55
C ALA A 18 40.90 -1.31 -10.14
N THR A 19 40.82 -2.44 -10.84
CA THR A 19 39.54 -2.94 -11.39
C THR A 19 38.53 -3.32 -10.30
N VAL A 20 38.99 -3.93 -9.19
CA VAL A 20 38.13 -4.25 -8.05
C VAL A 20 37.67 -2.96 -7.34
N ALA A 21 38.57 -2.00 -7.12
CA ALA A 21 38.23 -0.72 -6.51
C ALA A 21 37.25 0.12 -7.36
N LEU A 22 37.38 0.10 -8.70
CA LEU A 22 36.47 0.81 -9.60
C LEU A 22 35.10 0.11 -9.75
N SER A 23 35.04 -1.22 -9.57
CA SER A 23 33.76 -1.96 -9.61
C SER A 23 32.85 -1.67 -8.40
N GLY A 24 33.38 -1.11 -7.32
CA GLY A 24 32.62 -0.79 -6.10
C GLY A 24 31.61 0.34 -6.25
N CYS A 25 31.73 1.21 -7.26
CA CYS A 25 30.83 2.36 -7.44
C CYS A 25 29.50 1.98 -8.14
N GLY A 26 29.44 0.82 -8.80
CA GLY A 26 28.26 0.36 -9.57
C GLY A 26 27.41 -0.73 -8.90
N ALA A 27 27.89 -1.31 -7.80
CA ALA A 27 27.24 -2.41 -7.08
C ALA A 27 27.01 -2.09 -5.59
N GLY A 28 27.09 -0.80 -5.22
CA GLY A 28 26.90 -0.33 -3.84
C GLY A 28 25.44 -0.28 -3.41
N ASN A 29 25.21 0.04 -2.14
CA ASN A 29 23.87 0.23 -1.58
C ASN A 29 23.14 1.47 -2.17
N GLU A 30 23.84 2.32 -2.93
CA GLU A 30 23.34 3.56 -3.53
C GLU A 30 23.06 3.43 -5.04
N VAL A 31 22.93 2.21 -5.57
CA VAL A 31 22.53 2.01 -6.97
C VAL A 31 21.06 2.38 -7.15
N GLN A 32 20.73 3.06 -8.25
CA GLN A 32 19.36 3.52 -8.54
C GLN A 32 18.31 2.40 -8.49
N THR A 33 18.68 1.14 -8.78
CA THR A 33 17.78 -0.02 -8.71
C THR A 33 17.48 -0.50 -7.29
N ASN A 34 18.34 -0.17 -6.31
CA ASN A 34 18.13 -0.50 -4.90
C ASN A 34 17.38 0.59 -4.14
N GLN A 35 17.23 1.78 -4.73
CA GLN A 35 16.41 2.83 -4.18
C GLN A 35 14.93 2.42 -4.23
N GLN A 36 14.16 2.82 -3.22
CA GLN A 36 12.75 2.49 -3.14
C GLN A 36 11.98 3.22 -4.25
N TYR A 37 11.81 2.53 -5.38
CA TYR A 37 11.04 3.03 -6.52
C TYR A 37 9.61 2.48 -6.46
N GLN A 38 8.63 3.37 -6.60
CA GLN A 38 7.22 3.03 -6.67
C GLN A 38 6.71 3.36 -8.07
N ALA A 39 6.72 2.35 -8.95
CA ALA A 39 6.22 2.47 -10.32
C ALA A 39 4.69 2.54 -10.41
N ALA A 40 3.99 2.12 -9.35
CA ALA A 40 2.54 2.08 -9.29
C ALA A 40 1.95 3.44 -8.90
N VAL A 41 0.73 3.72 -9.37
CA VAL A 41 0.03 4.99 -9.10
C VAL A 41 -0.35 5.13 -7.62
N GLY A 42 -0.76 4.06 -6.95
CA GLY A 42 -1.09 4.11 -5.53
C GLY A 42 0.13 4.41 -4.66
N ALA A 43 -0.09 4.80 -3.40
CA ALA A 43 0.97 5.08 -2.42
C ALA A 43 1.32 3.83 -1.59
N ASN A 44 2.57 3.74 -1.10
CA ASN A 44 2.98 2.69 -0.15
C ASN A 44 3.39 3.31 1.19
N LEU A 45 3.03 2.62 2.27
CA LEU A 45 3.63 2.77 3.58
C LEU A 45 4.31 1.44 3.93
N ARG A 46 5.65 1.43 3.86
CA ARG A 46 6.47 0.22 4.09
C ARG A 46 7.14 0.19 5.47
N THR A 47 6.80 1.13 6.34
CA THR A 47 7.35 1.24 7.69
C THR A 47 6.32 0.78 8.72
N GLY A 48 6.79 0.35 9.87
CA GLY A 48 5.93 -0.13 10.95
C GLY A 48 5.46 -1.57 10.79
N GLN A 49 4.61 -1.98 11.74
CA GLN A 49 4.11 -3.34 11.89
C GLN A 49 2.91 -3.66 10.98
N VAL A 50 2.12 -2.65 10.63
CA VAL A 50 1.07 -2.73 9.62
C VAL A 50 1.47 -1.83 8.47
N GLN A 51 1.59 -2.42 7.29
CA GLN A 51 2.06 -1.76 6.08
C GLN A 51 0.93 -1.68 5.07
N LEU A 52 0.94 -0.63 4.26
CA LEU A 52 -0.08 -0.40 3.23
C LEU A 52 0.60 -0.40 1.87
N PHE A 53 0.11 -1.24 0.97
CA PHE A 53 0.64 -1.34 -0.38
C PHE A 53 -0.41 -0.91 -1.40
N ASN A 54 0.04 -0.09 -2.35
CA ASN A 54 -0.75 0.45 -3.45
C ASN A 54 -2.08 1.06 -2.99
N ALA A 55 -2.03 1.88 -1.93
CA ALA A 55 -3.18 2.60 -1.43
C ALA A 55 -3.62 3.69 -2.42
N LEU A 56 -4.87 3.60 -2.87
CA LEU A 56 -5.50 4.56 -3.76
C LEU A 56 -7.01 4.54 -3.52
N ALA A 57 -7.71 5.59 -3.93
CA ALA A 57 -9.17 5.61 -3.98
C ALA A 57 -9.64 5.59 -5.45
N VAL A 58 -10.49 4.64 -5.83
CA VAL A 58 -11.06 4.56 -7.18
C VAL A 58 -12.35 5.35 -7.20
N ASP A 59 -12.40 6.42 -7.97
CA ASP A 59 -13.59 7.24 -8.20
C ASP A 59 -14.68 6.41 -8.91
N ASN A 60 -15.85 6.27 -8.28
CA ASN A 60 -16.96 5.47 -8.81
C ASN A 60 -17.85 6.27 -9.79
N GLY A 61 -17.66 7.58 -9.89
CA GLY A 61 -18.44 8.46 -10.78
C GLY A 61 -19.83 8.85 -10.24
N ASP A 62 -20.21 8.37 -9.06
CA ASP A 62 -21.50 8.64 -8.40
C ASP A 62 -21.36 9.52 -7.13
N GLY A 63 -20.19 10.14 -6.95
CA GLY A 63 -19.85 10.89 -5.75
C GLY A 63 -19.31 10.03 -4.60
N THR A 64 -18.99 8.76 -4.89
CA THR A 64 -18.24 7.88 -3.99
C THR A 64 -16.89 7.49 -4.58
N ALA A 65 -15.96 7.07 -3.72
CA ALA A 65 -14.71 6.46 -4.14
C ALA A 65 -14.35 5.28 -3.23
N THR A 66 -14.00 4.13 -3.81
CA THR A 66 -13.62 2.95 -3.04
C THR A 66 -12.12 2.95 -2.78
N VAL A 67 -11.71 2.81 -1.52
CA VAL A 67 -10.30 2.64 -1.17
C VAL A 67 -9.85 1.22 -1.50
N SER A 68 -8.84 1.11 -2.36
CA SER A 68 -8.15 -0.14 -2.67
C SER A 68 -6.73 -0.06 -2.11
N THR A 69 -6.42 -0.94 -1.16
CA THR A 69 -5.06 -1.15 -0.65
C THR A 69 -4.90 -2.60 -0.22
N VAL A 70 -3.66 -3.10 -0.30
CA VAL A 70 -3.28 -4.33 0.38
C VAL A 70 -2.66 -3.96 1.72
N ILE A 71 -3.33 -4.34 2.79
CA ILE A 71 -2.83 -4.25 4.15
C ILE A 71 -1.96 -5.48 4.39
N VAL A 72 -0.74 -5.28 4.90
CA VAL A 72 0.19 -6.35 5.29
C VAL A 72 0.41 -6.26 6.78
N ASN A 73 0.07 -7.31 7.50
CA ASN A 73 0.32 -7.44 8.92
C ASN A 73 1.66 -8.15 9.13
N LYS A 74 2.63 -7.48 9.77
CA LYS A 74 3.96 -8.01 10.08
C LYS A 74 4.09 -8.50 11.53
N THR A 75 2.98 -8.51 12.27
CA THR A 75 2.94 -9.00 13.65
C THR A 75 2.57 -10.48 13.71
N ASP A 76 2.88 -11.10 14.84
CA ASP A 76 2.54 -12.51 15.14
C ASP A 76 1.12 -12.66 15.73
N GLN A 77 0.30 -11.62 15.65
CA GLN A 77 -1.10 -11.62 16.10
C GLN A 77 -1.99 -11.06 14.99
N ASP A 78 -3.25 -11.46 14.98
CA ASP A 78 -4.23 -10.87 14.07
C ASP A 78 -4.41 -9.37 14.39
N GLN A 79 -4.64 -8.57 13.35
CA GLN A 79 -4.95 -7.15 13.49
C GLN A 79 -6.37 -6.90 13.00
N LYS A 80 -7.20 -6.26 13.82
CA LYS A 80 -8.57 -5.90 13.43
C LYS A 80 -8.57 -4.46 12.93
N LEU A 81 -8.90 -4.27 11.65
CA LEU A 81 -9.31 -2.97 11.13
C LEU A 81 -10.67 -2.62 11.75
N GLY A 82 -10.67 -1.64 12.65
CA GLY A 82 -11.86 -1.21 13.38
C GLY A 82 -12.65 -0.11 12.68
N SER A 83 -11.94 0.85 12.08
CA SER A 83 -12.56 1.99 11.40
C SER A 83 -11.60 2.67 10.43
N ALA A 84 -12.15 3.47 9.52
CA ALA A 84 -11.40 4.36 8.66
C ALA A 84 -11.89 5.82 8.77
N LYS A 85 -10.97 6.76 8.59
CA LYS A 85 -11.26 8.20 8.48
C LYS A 85 -10.53 8.76 7.28
N ALA A 86 -11.09 9.79 6.67
CA ALA A 86 -10.46 10.47 5.55
C ALA A 86 -10.66 11.98 5.62
N THR A 87 -9.67 12.71 5.15
CA THR A 87 -9.75 14.16 4.90
C THR A 87 -9.22 14.47 3.51
N THR A 88 -9.72 15.55 2.89
CA THR A 88 -9.07 16.11 1.71
C THR A 88 -7.77 16.80 2.12
N LEU A 89 -6.85 17.04 1.18
CA LEU A 89 -5.63 17.81 1.46
C LEU A 89 -5.87 19.26 1.93
N LYS A 90 -7.11 19.77 1.77
CA LYS A 90 -7.52 21.07 2.30
C LYS A 90 -8.01 21.00 3.76
N GLY A 91 -7.93 19.82 4.39
CA GLY A 91 -8.38 19.58 5.77
C GLY A 91 -9.88 19.35 5.92
N THR A 92 -10.65 19.24 4.83
CA THR A 92 -12.09 18.94 4.90
C THR A 92 -12.31 17.47 5.19
N THR A 93 -13.06 17.15 6.25
CA THR A 93 -13.47 15.78 6.58
C THR A 93 -14.31 15.18 5.47
N VAL A 94 -13.98 13.95 5.07
CA VAL A 94 -14.74 13.15 4.12
C VAL A 94 -15.53 12.10 4.90
N PRO A 95 -16.86 12.00 4.71
CA PRO A 95 -17.64 10.89 5.26
C PRO A 95 -17.10 9.54 4.76
N VAL A 96 -16.88 8.61 5.69
CA VAL A 96 -16.36 7.27 5.38
C VAL A 96 -17.36 6.23 5.86
N GLU A 97 -17.70 5.31 4.97
CA GLU A 97 -18.37 4.05 5.29
C GLU A 97 -17.29 2.97 5.33
N SER A 98 -17.16 2.28 6.46
CA SER A 98 -16.15 1.23 6.62
C SER A 98 -16.70 0.02 7.33
N ALA A 99 -16.40 -1.17 6.81
CA ALA A 99 -16.62 -2.43 7.50
C ALA A 99 -15.37 -2.83 8.31
N THR A 100 -15.59 -3.57 9.39
CA THR A 100 -14.47 -4.17 10.13
C THR A 100 -13.89 -5.35 9.37
N ALA A 101 -12.59 -5.54 9.44
CA ALA A 101 -11.92 -6.68 8.82
C ALA A 101 -10.79 -7.21 9.70
N THR A 102 -10.51 -8.50 9.63
CA THR A 102 -9.35 -9.12 10.28
C THR A 102 -8.24 -9.29 9.26
N VAL A 103 -7.05 -8.79 9.59
CA VAL A 103 -5.81 -9.02 8.85
C VAL A 103 -5.01 -10.09 9.61
N PRO A 104 -4.90 -11.32 9.07
CA PRO A 104 -4.25 -12.41 9.78
C PRO A 104 -2.80 -12.10 10.17
N ALA A 105 -2.32 -12.68 11.26
CA ALA A 105 -0.90 -12.65 11.65
C ALA A 105 0.00 -13.03 10.47
N ASN A 106 1.05 -12.25 10.21
CA ASN A 106 1.94 -12.42 9.06
C ASN A 106 1.23 -12.51 7.68
N GLY A 107 0.00 -12.01 7.60
CA GLY A 107 -0.90 -12.14 6.46
C GLY A 107 -1.23 -10.82 5.78
N THR A 108 -2.16 -10.89 4.84
CA THR A 108 -2.60 -9.74 4.05
C THR A 108 -4.11 -9.66 3.92
N PHE A 109 -4.62 -8.45 3.73
CA PHE A 109 -6.04 -8.19 3.45
C PHE A 109 -6.17 -7.13 2.35
N ASN A 110 -7.07 -7.33 1.38
CA ASN A 110 -7.30 -6.38 0.29
C ASN A 110 -8.66 -5.68 0.45
N THR A 111 -8.64 -4.39 0.78
CA THR A 111 -9.84 -3.60 1.03
C THR A 111 -10.71 -3.39 -0.22
N GLY A 112 -10.11 -3.48 -1.42
CA GLY A 112 -10.79 -3.20 -2.67
C GLY A 112 -11.70 -4.31 -3.16
N THR A 113 -11.58 -5.53 -2.62
CA THR A 113 -12.36 -6.71 -3.06
C THR A 113 -13.84 -6.62 -2.66
N GLU A 114 -14.12 -6.14 -1.46
CA GLU A 114 -15.47 -6.03 -0.90
C GLU A 114 -15.85 -4.58 -0.56
N ALA A 115 -15.11 -3.60 -1.08
CA ALA A 115 -15.28 -2.18 -0.78
C ALA A 115 -15.33 -1.92 0.73
N THR A 116 -14.37 -2.49 1.47
CA THR A 116 -14.29 -2.40 2.94
C THR A 116 -14.25 -0.96 3.44
N VAL A 117 -13.75 -0.02 2.61
CA VAL A 117 -13.69 1.41 2.92
C VAL A 117 -14.18 2.20 1.69
N VAL A 118 -15.27 2.95 1.86
CA VAL A 118 -15.88 3.79 0.83
C VAL A 118 -15.94 5.24 1.32
N LEU A 119 -15.41 6.14 0.51
CA LEU A 119 -15.42 7.59 0.73
C LEU A 119 -16.66 8.17 0.05
N ARG A 120 -17.41 9.04 0.74
CA ARG A 120 -18.64 9.65 0.21
C ARG A 120 -18.52 11.16 0.16
N SER A 121 -17.98 11.68 -0.93
CA SER A 121 -17.91 13.13 -1.20
C SER A 121 -17.67 13.41 -2.67
N LYS A 122 -18.36 14.43 -3.20
CA LYS A 122 -18.19 14.93 -4.58
C LYS A 122 -16.83 15.60 -4.81
N ASP A 123 -16.15 15.97 -3.72
CA ASP A 123 -14.81 16.57 -3.77
C ASP A 123 -13.70 15.53 -3.88
N VAL A 124 -14.01 14.25 -3.61
CA VAL A 124 -13.09 13.12 -3.80
C VAL A 124 -13.30 12.60 -5.22
N LYS A 125 -12.49 13.10 -6.15
CA LYS A 125 -12.57 12.79 -7.58
C LYS A 125 -11.19 12.51 -8.16
N ALA A 126 -11.17 11.78 -9.28
CA ALA A 126 -9.94 11.42 -9.98
C ALA A 126 -8.97 12.62 -10.17
N GLY A 127 -7.69 12.40 -9.92
CA GLY A 127 -6.63 13.41 -9.92
C GLY A 127 -6.44 14.15 -8.60
N GLY A 128 -7.32 13.95 -7.62
CA GLY A 128 -7.18 14.45 -6.26
C GLY A 128 -6.36 13.51 -5.35
N TYR A 129 -6.27 13.89 -4.08
CA TYR A 129 -5.65 13.11 -3.01
C TYR A 129 -6.50 13.21 -1.75
N VAL A 130 -6.44 12.16 -0.94
CA VAL A 130 -7.08 12.07 0.38
C VAL A 130 -6.05 11.59 1.40
N GLU A 131 -6.05 12.18 2.59
CA GLU A 131 -5.34 11.63 3.73
C GLU A 131 -6.24 10.57 4.38
N LEU A 132 -5.81 9.31 4.31
CA LEU A 132 -6.51 8.16 4.87
C LEU A 132 -5.89 7.77 6.20
N THR A 133 -6.72 7.57 7.22
CA THR A 133 -6.33 6.96 8.50
C THR A 133 -7.11 5.66 8.69
N LEU A 134 -6.39 4.56 8.83
CA LEU A 134 -6.93 3.24 9.17
C LEU A 134 -6.59 2.93 10.62
N SER A 135 -7.61 2.64 11.45
CA SER A 135 -7.43 2.37 12.88
C SER A 135 -7.48 0.87 13.14
N PHE A 136 -6.38 0.34 13.67
CA PHE A 136 -6.24 -1.07 14.08
C PHE A 136 -6.24 -1.19 15.61
N ASP A 137 -6.75 -2.29 16.13
CA ASP A 137 -6.81 -2.58 17.56
C ASP A 137 -5.43 -2.73 18.23
N GLY A 138 -4.50 -3.44 17.59
CA GLY A 138 -3.15 -3.64 18.11
C GLY A 138 -2.13 -2.62 17.62
N ALA A 139 -2.16 -2.30 16.33
CA ALA A 139 -1.18 -1.42 15.68
C ALA A 139 -1.51 0.08 15.78
N GLY A 140 -2.72 0.43 16.22
CA GLY A 140 -3.19 1.82 16.30
C GLY A 140 -3.48 2.43 14.93
N ASP A 141 -3.34 3.76 14.84
CA ASP A 141 -3.64 4.52 13.63
C ASP A 141 -2.49 4.46 12.61
N VAL A 142 -2.82 4.00 11.40
CA VAL A 142 -1.93 3.98 10.24
C VAL A 142 -2.42 5.01 9.22
N ARG A 143 -1.57 5.97 8.87
CA ARG A 143 -1.92 7.10 8.00
C ARG A 143 -1.17 7.05 6.68
N ILE A 144 -1.86 7.36 5.59
CA ILE A 144 -1.28 7.44 4.26
C ILE A 144 -2.02 8.47 3.40
N GLU A 145 -1.28 9.24 2.62
CA GLU A 145 -1.86 10.05 1.55
C GLU A 145 -2.08 9.18 0.32
N ALA A 146 -3.33 9.03 -0.10
CA ALA A 146 -3.73 8.16 -1.20
C ALA A 146 -4.26 8.99 -2.38
N PRO A 147 -3.76 8.78 -3.61
CA PRO A 147 -4.31 9.41 -4.80
C PRO A 147 -5.70 8.87 -5.11
N VAL A 148 -6.53 9.73 -5.69
CA VAL A 148 -7.82 9.36 -6.26
C VAL A 148 -7.63 9.13 -7.75
N VAL A 149 -7.98 7.95 -8.25
CA VAL A 149 -7.79 7.55 -9.65
C VAL A 149 -9.14 7.38 -10.34
N ALA A 150 -9.15 7.61 -11.66
CA ALA A 150 -10.33 7.32 -12.47
C ALA A 150 -10.55 5.80 -12.56
N ARG A 151 -11.81 5.38 -12.55
CA ARG A 151 -12.18 3.98 -12.82
C ARG A 151 -11.95 3.67 -14.30
N THR A 152 -10.97 2.80 -14.54
CA THR A 152 -10.62 2.24 -15.85
C THR A 152 -10.70 0.71 -15.78
N ASP A 153 -10.44 0.02 -16.90
CA ASP A 153 -10.42 -1.45 -16.94
C ASP A 153 -9.44 -2.07 -15.91
N MET A 154 -8.34 -1.37 -15.60
CA MET A 154 -7.39 -1.77 -14.55
C MET A 154 -8.06 -1.90 -13.17
N TYR A 155 -9.07 -1.08 -12.91
CA TYR A 155 -9.77 -1.01 -11.61
C TYR A 155 -11.18 -1.59 -11.67
N ALA A 156 -11.53 -2.32 -12.74
CA ALA A 156 -12.85 -2.93 -12.89
C ALA A 156 -13.22 -3.87 -11.73
N ASN A 157 -12.22 -4.57 -11.17
CA ASN A 157 -12.40 -5.52 -10.07
C ASN A 157 -12.41 -4.88 -8.67
N VAL A 158 -12.23 -3.56 -8.56
CA VAL A 158 -12.41 -2.87 -7.28
C VAL A 158 -13.91 -2.68 -7.07
N ALA A 159 -14.45 -3.32 -6.03
CA ALA A 159 -15.87 -3.25 -5.69
C ALA A 159 -16.32 -1.80 -5.50
N GLN A 160 -17.54 -1.48 -5.95
CA GLN A 160 -18.08 -0.12 -5.85
C GLN A 160 -18.83 0.13 -4.55
N LYS A 161 -19.41 -0.93 -3.97
CA LYS A 161 -20.21 -0.89 -2.75
C LYS A 161 -19.94 -2.13 -1.91
N PRO A 162 -20.16 -2.07 -0.59
CA PRO A 162 -20.11 -3.24 0.26
C PRO A 162 -21.07 -4.33 -0.23
N PRO A 163 -20.77 -5.62 0.04
CA PRO A 163 -21.74 -6.68 -0.19
C PRO A 163 -23.03 -6.36 0.57
N ALA A 164 -24.18 -6.63 -0.06
CA ALA A 164 -25.45 -6.56 0.65
C ALA A 164 -25.41 -7.62 1.76
N THR A 165 -25.65 -7.22 3.00
CA THR A 165 -25.97 -8.19 4.05
C THR A 165 -27.23 -8.89 3.58
N GLU A 166 -27.15 -10.18 3.25
CA GLU A 166 -28.33 -11.02 3.12
C GLU A 166 -28.93 -11.10 4.53
N ASP A 167 -29.85 -10.18 4.84
CA ASP A 167 -30.79 -10.35 5.93
C ASP A 167 -31.48 -11.69 5.65
N SER A 168 -31.25 -12.65 6.53
CA SER A 168 -32.03 -13.86 6.57
C SER A 168 -33.46 -13.41 6.87
N GLU A 169 -34.29 -13.30 5.83
CA GLU A 169 -35.75 -13.30 5.97
C GLU A 169 -36.09 -14.63 6.65
N ASP A 170 -36.09 -14.60 7.99
CA ASP A 170 -36.72 -15.63 8.79
C ASP A 170 -38.21 -15.54 8.45
N SER A 171 -38.63 -16.53 7.68
CA SER A 171 -40.01 -16.89 7.47
C SER A 171 -40.67 -17.07 8.84
N GLU A 172 -41.29 -16.01 9.36
CA GLU A 172 -42.38 -16.13 10.32
C GLU A 172 -43.56 -16.75 9.57
N ASP A 173 -43.46 -18.08 9.45
CA ASP A 173 -44.54 -18.98 9.11
C ASP A 173 -45.76 -18.67 9.98
N ALA A 174 -46.88 -18.53 9.29
CA ALA A 174 -48.20 -18.49 9.86
C ALA A 174 -48.48 -19.77 10.66
N ASP A 175 -48.71 -19.67 11.97
CA ASP A 175 -49.71 -20.48 12.68
C ASP A 175 -49.94 -19.98 14.13
N SER A 176 -51.14 -19.46 14.42
CA SER A 176 -51.94 -19.63 15.66
C SER A 176 -52.99 -18.54 15.82
#